data_AF-A0A7V9VJM4-F1
#
_entry.id   AF-A0A7V9VJM4-F1
#
_cell.length_a   1.000
_cell.length_b   1.000
_cell.length_c   1.000
_cell.angle_alpha   90.00
_cell.angle_beta   90.00
_cell.angle_gamma   90.00
#
_symmetry.space_group_name_H-M   'P 1'
#
loop_
_entity.id
_entity.type
_entity.pdbx_description
1 polymer ?
#
loop_
_entity_poly.entity_id
_entity_poly.type
_entity_poly.pdbx_seq_one_letter_code
_entity_poly.pdbx_strand_id
1 'polypeptide(L)' 'MSDQRQHEHHEHAEEQPAQRVNRRPLAIALAITSAFLVAEVIGGILTNSLALLADAGHMATDAAALALALFAV' A
#
# COMPACT_ATOMS: atom_id res chain seq x y z
N MET A 1 7.21 7.64 -54.44
CA MET A 1 6.92 8.95 -53.86
C MET A 1 5.97 8.70 -52.71
N SER A 2 6.51 8.28 -51.56
CA SER A 2 5.72 7.85 -50.40
C SER A 2 5.68 9.03 -49.43
N ASP A 3 4.47 9.51 -49.18
CA ASP A 3 4.18 10.62 -48.29
C ASP A 3 4.67 10.32 -46.87
N GLN A 4 5.27 11.32 -46.25
CA GLN A 4 5.90 11.25 -44.94
C GLN A 4 5.29 12.38 -44.11
N ARG A 5 4.99 12.07 -42.84
CA ARG A 5 4.59 12.99 -41.74
C ARG A 5 3.06 13.24 -41.68
N GLN A 6 2.36 13.27 -40.53
CA GLN A 6 2.72 13.48 -39.13
C GLN A 6 1.70 12.73 -38.25
N HIS A 7 2.13 11.72 -37.49
CA HIS A 7 1.39 11.33 -36.29
C HIS A 7 2.08 12.03 -35.11
N GLU A 8 1.68 13.28 -34.86
CA GLU A 8 2.00 13.98 -33.62
C GLU A 8 1.16 13.33 -32.51
N HIS A 9 1.74 12.33 -31.86
CA HIS A 9 1.24 11.89 -30.56
C HIS A 9 1.45 13.05 -29.59
N HIS A 10 0.36 13.75 -29.26
CA HIS A 10 0.32 14.66 -28.13
C HIS A 10 0.64 13.86 -26.87
N GLU A 11 1.87 13.98 -26.38
CA GLU A 11 2.20 13.67 -25.00
C GLU A 11 1.54 14.73 -24.12
N HIS A 12 0.33 14.44 -23.66
CA HIS A 12 -0.19 15.08 -22.47
C HIS A 12 0.62 14.55 -21.29
N ALA A 13 1.76 15.19 -21.04
CA ALA A 13 2.38 15.19 -19.73
C ALA A 13 1.39 15.90 -18.79
N GLU A 14 0.41 15.16 -18.29
CA GLU A 14 -0.41 15.57 -17.17
C GLU A 14 0.55 15.79 -15.99
N GLU A 15 0.93 17.04 -15.77
CA GLU A 15 1.54 17.49 -14.54
C GLU A 15 0.57 17.13 -13.42
N GLN A 16 0.76 15.94 -12.82
CA GLN A 16 -0.08 15.48 -11.73
C GLN A 16 0.08 16.51 -10.61
N PRO A 17 -0.99 17.25 -10.25
CA PRO A 17 -0.92 18.17 -9.15
C PRO A 17 -0.48 17.37 -7.93
N ALA A 18 0.53 17.85 -7.20
CA ALA A 18 1.04 17.20 -6.01
C ALA A 18 -0.13 16.89 -5.07
N GLN A 19 -0.60 15.64 -5.11
CA GLN A 19 -1.76 15.19 -4.36
C GLN A 19 -1.40 15.39 -2.90
N ARG A 20 -2.08 16.33 -2.23
CA ARG A 20 -1.88 16.52 -0.79
C ARG A 20 -2.14 15.18 -0.12
N VAL A 21 -1.08 14.55 0.38
CA VAL A 21 -1.19 13.22 0.98
C VAL A 21 -1.98 13.36 2.27
N ASN A 22 -3.23 12.91 2.22
CA ASN A 22 -4.11 12.97 3.37
C ASN A 22 -3.67 11.88 4.37
N ARG A 23 -3.21 12.31 5.55
CA ARG A 23 -2.70 11.40 6.60
C ARG A 23 -3.81 10.52 7.22
N ARG A 24 -5.05 11.01 7.21
CA ARG A 24 -6.20 10.33 7.85
C ARG A 24 -6.44 8.91 7.30
N PRO A 25 -6.57 8.72 5.97
CA PRO A 25 -6.69 7.39 5.39
C PRO A 25 -5.55 6.44 5.77
N LEU A 26 -4.29 6.90 5.74
CA LEU A 26 -3.13 6.08 6.13
C LEU A 26 -3.20 5.67 7.60
N ALA A 27 -3.55 6.60 8.49
CA ALA A 27 -3.67 6.31 9.92
C ALA A 27 -4.80 5.30 10.21
N ILE A 28 -5.93 5.41 9.50
CA ILE A 28 -7.04 4.45 9.62
C ILE A 28 -6.63 3.07 9.10
N ALA A 29 -6.02 3.02 7.91
CA ALA A 29 -5.53 1.77 7.32
C ALA A 29 -4.52 1.09 8.27
N LEU A 30 -3.54 1.84 8.79
CA LEU A 30 -2.57 1.32 9.75
C LEU A 30 -3.24 0.77 11.00
N ALA A 31 -4.23 1.47 11.56
CA ALA A 31 -4.94 1.02 12.76
C ALA A 31 -5.70 -0.29 12.51
N ILE A 32 -6.41 -0.41 11.38
CA ILE A 32 -7.16 -1.62 11.02
C ILE A 32 -6.20 -2.78 10.77
N THR A 33 -5.17 -2.60 9.92
CA THR A 33 -4.20 -3.65 9.61
C THR A 33 -3.47 -4.13 10.86
N SER A 34 -3.06 -3.21 11.74
CA SER A 34 -2.39 -3.58 12.99
C SER A 34 -3.30 -4.35 13.95
N ALA A 35 -4.59 -4.03 13.98
CA ALA A 35 -5.56 -4.76 14.80
C ALA A 35 -5.74 -6.20 14.30
N PHE A 36 -5.87 -6.39 12.99
CA PHE A 36 -5.93 -7.74 12.39
C PHE A 36 -4.63 -8.50 12.61
N LEU A 37 -3.47 -7.87 12.42
CA LEU A 37 -2.17 -8.48 12.68
C LEU A 37 -2.08 -9.06 14.10
N VAL A 38 -2.49 -8.28 15.11
CA VAL A 38 -2.50 -8.75 16.51
C VAL A 38 -3.49 -9.91 16.69
N ALA A 39 -4.68 -9.84 16.09
CA ALA A 39 -5.67 -10.90 16.15
C ALA A 39 -5.17 -12.20 15.51
N GLU A 40 -4.49 -12.14 14.37
CA GLU A 40 -3.94 -13.30 13.67
C GLU A 40 -2.73 -13.90 14.39
N VAL A 41 -1.86 -13.08 14.96
CA VAL A 41 -0.76 -13.56 15.80
C VAL A 41 -1.30 -14.31 17.01
N ILE A 42 -2.28 -13.73 17.71
CA ILE A 42 -2.93 -14.38 18.85
C ILE A 42 -3.64 -15.66 18.39
N GLY A 43 -4.43 -15.59 17.32
CA GLY A 43 -5.16 -16.73 16.78
C GLY A 43 -4.25 -17.86 16.33
N GLY A 44 -3.14 -17.54 15.66
CA GLY A 44 -2.15 -18.52 15.21
C GLY A 44 -1.36 -19.15 16.35
N ILE A 45 -1.07 -18.41 17.42
CA ILE A 45 -0.47 -18.99 18.64
C ILE A 45 -1.49 -19.91 19.34
N LEU A 46 -2.73 -19.46 19.55
CA LEU A 46 -3.77 -20.24 20.21
C LEU A 46 -4.12 -21.52 19.46
N THR A 47 -4.13 -21.46 18.13
CA THR A 47 -4.41 -22.63 17.25
C THR A 47 -3.16 -23.41 16.88
N ASN A 48 -1.97 -22.95 17.30
CA ASN A 48 -0.66 -23.51 16.95
C ASN A 48 -0.47 -23.68 15.43
N SER A 49 -0.98 -22.73 14.64
CA SER A 49 -1.03 -22.76 13.19
C SER A 49 0.03 -21.85 12.56
N LEU A 50 1.02 -22.47 11.91
CA LEU A 50 2.04 -21.74 11.15
C LEU A 50 1.48 -21.03 9.92
N ALA A 51 0.34 -21.49 9.39
CA ALA A 51 -0.31 -20.85 8.25
C ALA A 51 -0.81 -19.44 8.62
N LEU A 52 -1.45 -19.29 9.78
CA LEU A 52 -1.90 -17.98 10.28
C LEU A 52 -0.72 -17.08 10.66
N LEU A 53 0.35 -17.65 11.25
CA LEU A 53 1.56 -16.87 11.52
C LEU A 53 2.26 -16.41 10.23
N ALA A 54 2.24 -17.22 9.17
CA ALA A 54 2.81 -16.84 7.88
C ALA A 54 2.00 -15.72 7.21
N ASP A 55 0.67 -15.79 7.27
CA ASP A 55 -0.22 -14.73 6.77
C ASP A 55 0.00 -13.42 7.54
N ALA A 56 0.04 -13.51 8.87
CA ALA A 56 0.37 -12.39 9.76
C ALA A 56 1.75 -11.78 9.44
N GLY A 57 2.75 -12.59 9.08
CA GLY A 57 4.09 -12.11 8.72
C GLY A 57 4.09 -11.22 7.47
N HIS A 58 3.32 -11.58 6.44
CA HIS A 58 3.17 -10.73 5.27
C HIS A 58 2.40 -9.44 5.61
N MET A 59 1.29 -9.55 6.35
CA MET A 59 0.52 -8.39 6.82
C MET A 59 1.34 -7.45 7.73
N ALA A 60 2.31 -7.97 8.49
CA ALA A 60 3.21 -7.16 9.30
C ALA A 60 4.10 -6.26 8.44
N THR A 61 4.54 -6.74 7.28
CA THR A 61 5.37 -5.96 6.35
C THR A 61 4.54 -4.83 5.73
N ASP A 62 3.28 -5.09 5.39
CA ASP A 62 2.36 -4.06 4.91
C ASP A 62 2.05 -3.01 5.99
N ALA A 63 1.84 -3.44 7.23
CA ALA A 63 1.65 -2.53 8.36
C ALA A 63 2.91 -1.65 8.59
N ALA A 64 4.11 -2.22 8.50
CA ALA A 64 5.36 -1.47 8.60
C ALA A 64 5.50 -0.45 7.46
N ALA A 65 5.16 -0.83 6.22
CA ALA A 65 5.16 0.09 5.08
C ALA A 65 4.19 1.26 5.29
N LEU A 66 2.96 0.99 5.77
CA LEU A 66 1.98 2.01 6.11
C LEU A 66 2.45 2.92 7.26
N ALA A 67 3.10 2.38 8.28
CA ALA A 67 3.65 3.14 9.40
C ALA A 67 4.77 4.09 8.95
N LEU A 68 5.69 3.59 8.13
CA LEU A 68 6.77 4.40 7.55
C LEU A 68 6.20 5.49 6.63
N ALA A 69 5.20 5.16 5.79
CA ALA A 69 4.54 6.13 4.94
C ALA A 69 3.83 7.23 5.74
N LEU A 70 3.15 6.86 6.85
CA LEU A 70 2.49 7.82 7.74
C LEU A 70 3.49 8.72 8.47
N PHE A 71 4.67 8.20 8.83
CA PHE A 71 5.76 8.95 9.43
C PHE A 71 6.44 9.91 8.44
N ALA A 72 6.56 9.50 7.18
CA ALA A 72 7.23 10.27 6.13
C ALA A 72 6.37 11.44 5.59
N VAL A 73 5.05 11.22 5.51
CA VAL A 73 4.08 12.27 5.15
C VAL A 73 4.06 13.33 6.22
#